data_AF-A0A7W0KWQ6-F1
#
_entry.id   AF-A0A7W0KWQ6-F1
#
_cell.length_a   1.000
_cell.length_b   1.000
_cell.length_c   1.000
_cell.angle_alpha   90.00
_cell.angle_beta   90.00
_cell.angle_gamma   90.00
#
_symmetry.space_group_name_H-M   'P 1'
#
loop_
_entity.id
_entity.type
_entity.pdbx_description
1 polymer ?
#
loop_
_entity_poly.entity_id
_entity_poly.type
_entity_poly.pdbx_seq_one_letter_code
_entity_poly.pdbx_strand_id
1 'polypeptide(L)'
;GELVAGLRAAGHDVEAVIAYATSTRTPREHERRLVTDADAVVFASGSAVDGWIEAFGPTGPGIVVAIGPVTAEAVVAAGLPRPLVADRPEPTAVVDLLTVAFCARS
;
A
#
# COMPACT_ATOMS: atom_id res chain seq x y z
N GLY A 1 6.39 -18.70 -3.84
CA GLY A 1 6.40 -17.65 -2.82
C GLY A 1 7.26 -18.09 -1.65
N GLU A 2 7.78 -17.14 -0.88
CA GLU A 2 8.69 -17.36 0.26
C GLU A 2 8.15 -18.39 1.27
N LEU A 3 6.85 -18.35 1.58
CA LEU A 3 6.17 -19.32 2.44
C LEU A 3 6.22 -20.76 1.91
N VAL A 4 5.99 -20.97 0.61
CA VAL A 4 6.02 -22.30 -0.03
C VAL A 4 7.44 -22.87 0.01
N ALA A 5 8.44 -22.01 -0.21
CA ALA A 5 9.84 -22.40 -0.12
C ALA A 5 10.22 -22.79 1.32
N GLY A 6 9.78 -22.02 2.32
CA GLY A 6 10.01 -22.31 3.73
C GLY A 6 9.38 -23.63 4.19
N LEU A 7 8.14 -23.91 3.79
CA LEU A 7 7.44 -25.14 4.16
C LEU A 7 8.06 -26.39 3.51
N ARG A 8 8.52 -26.29 2.25
CA ARG A 8 9.25 -27.39 1.60
C ARG A 8 10.61 -27.65 2.23
N ALA A 9 11.34 -26.59 2.60
CA ALA A 9 12.62 -26.71 3.30
C ALA A 9 12.47 -27.40 4.67
N ALA A 10 11.31 -27.27 5.31
CA ALA A 10 10.96 -27.98 6.55
C ALA A 10 10.50 -29.44 6.33
N GLY A 11 10.52 -29.96 5.10
CA GLY A 11 10.20 -31.36 4.78
C GLY A 11 8.73 -31.64 4.53
N HIS A 12 7.89 -30.62 4.40
CA HIS A 12 6.48 -30.79 4.05
C HIS A 12 6.30 -30.92 2.54
N ASP A 13 5.38 -31.79 2.13
CA ASP A 13 4.85 -31.78 0.77
C ASP A 13 3.81 -30.66 0.66
N VAL A 14 4.04 -29.71 -0.25
CA VAL A 14 3.27 -28.46 -0.35
C VAL A 14 2.82 -28.25 -1.78
N GLU A 15 1.50 -28.32 -1.98
CA GLU A 15 0.80 -27.91 -3.19
C GLU A 15 0.23 -26.50 -3.00
N ALA A 16 0.69 -25.53 -3.80
CA ALA A 16 0.22 -24.15 -3.72
C ALA A 16 -1.00 -23.96 -4.63
N VAL A 17 -2.19 -23.92 -4.04
CA VAL A 17 -3.43 -23.57 -4.75
C VAL A 17 -3.62 -22.05 -4.72
N ILE A 18 -3.30 -21.37 -5.83
CA ILE A 18 -3.52 -19.92 -5.95
C ILE A 18 -4.96 -19.68 -6.39
N ALA A 19 -5.84 -19.37 -5.43
CA ALA A 19 -7.27 -19.14 -5.69
C ALA A 19 -7.58 -17.72 -6.20
N TYR A 20 -6.70 -16.74 -5.97
CA TYR A 20 -6.86 -15.37 -6.46
C TYR A 20 -5.51 -14.73 -6.76
N ALA A 21 -5.49 -13.85 -7.77
CA ALA A 21 -4.31 -13.08 -8.17
C ALA A 21 -4.64 -11.58 -8.18
N THR A 22 -3.72 -10.77 -7.68
CA THR A 22 -3.82 -9.31 -7.77
C THR A 22 -3.36 -8.90 -9.17
N SER A 23 -4.29 -8.44 -10.00
CA SER A 23 -3.95 -7.75 -11.25
C SER A 23 -3.81 -6.26 -10.96
N THR A 24 -2.72 -5.65 -11.41
CA THR A 24 -2.62 -4.20 -11.43
C THR A 24 -3.62 -3.66 -12.46
N ARG A 25 -4.23 -2.53 -12.13
CA ARG A 25 -5.16 -1.82 -13.02
C ARG A 25 -4.48 -0.54 -13.47
N THR A 26 -4.39 -0.33 -14.77
CA THR A 26 -3.97 0.96 -15.33
C THR A 26 -5.10 1.98 -15.17
N PRO A 27 -4.88 3.09 -14.43
CA PRO A 27 -5.89 4.14 -14.31
C PRO A 27 -6.11 4.87 -15.64
N ARG A 28 -7.36 5.20 -15.94
CA ARG A 28 -7.73 6.04 -17.09
C ARG A 28 -7.26 7.48 -16.85
N GLU A 29 -7.16 8.28 -17.90
CA GLU A 29 -6.60 9.63 -17.81
C GLU A 29 -7.34 10.56 -16.83
N HIS A 30 -8.67 10.46 -16.75
CA HIS A 30 -9.44 11.24 -15.76
C HIS A 30 -9.15 10.79 -14.31
N GLU A 31 -8.91 9.50 -14.08
CA GLU A 31 -8.56 8.96 -12.76
C GLU A 31 -7.17 9.46 -12.36
N ARG A 32 -6.24 9.57 -13.32
CA ARG A 32 -4.91 10.14 -13.09
C ARG A 32 -4.96 11.60 -12.68
N ARG A 33 -5.88 12.39 -13.27
CA ARG A 33 -6.11 13.79 -12.87
C ARG A 33 -6.61 13.88 -11.43
N LEU A 34 -7.64 13.09 -11.09
CA LEU A 34 -8.17 13.05 -9.71
C LEU A 34 -7.11 12.69 -8.67
N VAL A 35 -6.20 11.78 -9.01
CA VAL A 35 -5.08 11.40 -8.14
C VAL A 35 -4.04 12.52 -7.99
N THR A 36 -3.84 13.33 -9.03
CA THR A 36 -2.91 14.47 -8.98
C THR A 36 -3.41 15.56 -8.04
N ASP A 37 -4.73 15.75 -7.98
CA ASP A 37 -5.37 16.74 -7.12
C ASP A 37 -5.64 16.22 -5.70
N ALA A 38 -5.27 14.96 -5.39
CA ALA A 38 -5.48 14.39 -4.06
C ALA A 38 -4.49 14.98 -3.05
N ASP A 39 -4.94 15.19 -1.82
CA ASP A 39 -4.07 15.65 -0.73
C ASP A 39 -3.35 14.50 0.00
N ALA A 40 -3.93 13.29 -0.08
CA ALA A 40 -3.46 12.11 0.61
C ALA A 40 -3.69 10.82 -0.18
N VAL A 41 -2.84 9.81 0.06
CA VAL A 41 -3.01 8.43 -0.43
C VAL A 41 -2.94 7.45 0.74
N VAL A 42 -3.81 6.44 0.71
CA VAL A 42 -3.85 5.36 1.71
C VAL A 42 -3.54 4.03 1.02
N PHE A 43 -2.52 3.32 1.50
CA PHE A 43 -2.17 1.98 1.05
C PHE A 43 -2.67 0.92 2.04
N ALA A 44 -3.51 0.02 1.55
CA ALA A 44 -4.05 -1.10 2.33
C ALA A 44 -3.22 -2.39 2.23
N SER A 45 -2.23 -2.44 1.33
CA SER A 45 -1.34 -3.58 1.14
C SER A 45 -0.09 -3.19 0.38
N GLY A 46 0.95 -4.03 0.42
CA GLY A 46 2.15 -3.86 -0.43
C GLY A 46 1.82 -3.91 -1.92
N SER A 47 0.91 -4.79 -2.36
CA SER A 47 0.48 -4.85 -3.76
C SER A 47 -0.22 -3.57 -4.27
N ALA A 48 -0.84 -2.80 -3.37
CA ALA A 48 -1.38 -1.49 -3.72
C ALA A 48 -0.28 -0.46 -3.95
N VAL A 49 0.85 -0.57 -3.23
CA VAL A 49 2.05 0.23 -3.46
C VAL A 49 2.65 -0.11 -4.82
N ASP A 50 2.79 -1.40 -5.15
CA ASP A 50 3.31 -1.85 -6.44
C ASP A 50 2.48 -1.30 -7.60
N GLY A 51 1.14 -1.43 -7.51
CA GLY A 51 0.22 -0.89 -8.51
C GLY A 51 0.27 0.63 -8.63
N TRP A 52 0.57 1.34 -7.54
CA TRP A 52 0.79 2.78 -7.58
C TRP A 52 2.07 3.13 -8.31
N ILE A 53 3.19 2.48 -8.01
CA ILE A 53 4.47 2.73 -8.67
C ILE A 53 4.37 2.45 -10.17
N GLU A 54 3.71 1.36 -10.56
CA GLU A 54 3.49 1.05 -11.98
C GLU A 54 2.66 2.15 -12.68
N ALA A 55 1.66 2.69 -12.00
CA ALA A 55 0.77 3.69 -12.57
C ALA A 55 1.35 5.12 -12.56
N PHE A 56 1.97 5.54 -11.46
CA PHE A 56 2.31 6.94 -11.14
C PHE A 56 3.79 7.17 -10.85
N GLY A 57 4.60 6.11 -10.80
CA GLY A 57 5.99 6.19 -10.33
C GLY A 57 6.10 6.53 -8.84
N PRO A 58 7.30 6.86 -8.35
CA PRO A 58 7.56 7.20 -6.94
C PRO A 58 7.13 8.63 -6.60
N THR A 59 6.05 9.12 -7.22
CA THR A 59 5.47 10.43 -6.95
C THR A 59 4.10 10.26 -6.34
N GLY A 60 3.68 11.21 -5.52
CA GLY A 60 2.37 11.14 -4.93
C GLY A 60 2.02 12.32 -4.04
N PRO A 61 0.81 12.30 -3.49
CA PRO A 61 0.30 13.37 -2.66
C PRO A 61 1.15 13.55 -1.41
N GLY A 62 1.11 14.76 -0.82
CA GLY A 62 2.00 15.12 0.28
C GLY A 62 1.76 14.34 1.58
N ILE A 63 0.65 13.61 1.70
CA ILE A 63 0.35 12.71 2.81
C ILE A 63 0.28 11.27 2.30
N VAL A 64 1.10 10.39 2.86
CA VAL A 64 1.08 8.96 2.57
C VAL A 64 0.73 8.21 3.85
N VAL A 65 -0.27 7.32 3.79
CA VAL A 65 -0.73 6.49 4.90
C VAL A 65 -0.60 5.01 4.55
N ALA A 66 -0.08 4.21 5.47
CA ALA A 66 -0.06 2.76 5.39
C ALA A 66 -1.00 2.16 6.45
N ILE A 67 -1.78 1.15 6.07
CA ILE A 67 -2.72 0.48 7.00
C ILE A 67 -2.03 -0.30 8.13
N GLY A 68 -0.74 -0.60 7.97
CA GLY A 68 0.04 -1.30 8.98
C GLY A 68 1.53 -1.40 8.61
N PRO A 69 2.36 -1.94 9.52
CA PRO A 69 3.82 -1.89 9.42
C PRO A 69 4.39 -2.54 8.15
N VAL A 70 3.87 -3.70 7.75
CA VAL A 70 4.31 -4.40 6.53
C VAL A 70 4.06 -3.56 5.28
N THR A 71 2.94 -2.82 5.24
CA THR A 71 2.65 -1.92 4.12
C THR A 71 3.56 -0.69 4.16
N ALA A 72 3.90 -0.20 5.37
CA ALA A 72 4.81 0.91 5.53
C ALA A 72 6.22 0.60 5.01
N GLU A 73 6.71 -0.62 5.25
CA GLU A 73 7.97 -1.11 4.70
C GLU A 73 7.94 -1.13 3.17
N ALA A 74 6.85 -1.60 2.57
CA ALA A 74 6.68 -1.58 1.11
C ALA A 74 6.70 -0.15 0.53
N VAL A 75 6.04 0.81 1.19
CA VAL A 75 6.06 2.23 0.79
C VAL A 75 7.49 2.78 0.78
N VAL A 76 8.26 2.52 1.84
CA VAL A 76 9.65 3.00 1.96
C VAL A 76 10.54 2.32 0.91
N ALA A 77 10.40 1.01 0.72
CA ALA A 77 11.16 0.26 -0.29
C ALA A 77 10.87 0.74 -1.72
N ALA A 78 9.64 1.22 -1.97
CA ALA A 78 9.21 1.79 -3.24
C ALA A 78 9.71 3.22 -3.50
N GLY A 79 10.42 3.84 -2.54
CA GLY A 79 10.97 5.18 -2.68
C GLY A 79 9.96 6.32 -2.47
N LEU A 80 8.78 6.02 -1.93
CA LEU A 80 7.79 7.02 -1.54
C LEU A 80 8.15 7.66 -0.19
N PRO A 81 7.60 8.85 0.13
CA PRO A 81 7.75 9.45 1.46
C PRO A 81 7.36 8.49 2.57
N ARG A 82 8.07 8.55 3.71
CA ARG A 82 7.79 7.72 4.87
C ARG A 82 6.32 7.88 5.28
N PRO A 83 5.53 6.79 5.31
CA PRO A 83 4.11 6.91 5.56
C PRO A 83 3.82 7.11 7.04
N LEU A 84 2.68 7.73 7.32
CA LEU A 84 1.99 7.58 8.60
C LEU A 84 1.42 6.16 8.67
N VAL A 85 1.53 5.51 9.82
CA VAL A 85 1.09 4.11 9.98
C VAL A 85 -0.08 4.07 10.93
N ALA A 86 -1.19 3.47 10.51
CA ALA A 86 -2.31 3.24 11.40
C ALA A 86 -1.92 2.22 12.48
N ASP A 87 -2.24 2.51 13.73
CA ASP A 87 -1.95 1.63 14.88
C ASP A 87 -2.71 0.30 14.77
N ARG A 88 -3.82 0.29 14.03
CA ARG A 88 -4.65 -0.88 13.74
C ARG A 88 -5.10 -0.87 12.28
N PRO A 89 -5.25 -2.04 11.64
CA PRO A 89 -5.72 -2.14 10.26
C PRO A 89 -7.24 -2.01 10.17
N GLU A 90 -7.80 -0.98 10.81
CA GLU A 90 -9.23 -0.68 10.88
C GLU A 90 -9.50 0.66 10.15
N PRO A 91 -10.61 0.79 9.39
CA PRO A 91 -10.92 2.03 8.69
C PRO A 91 -10.98 3.27 9.60
N THR A 92 -11.46 3.11 10.83
CA THR A 92 -11.53 4.18 11.84
C THR A 92 -10.15 4.70 12.22
N ALA A 93 -9.19 3.80 12.44
CA ALA A 93 -7.81 4.18 12.77
C ALA A 93 -7.15 4.97 11.62
N VAL A 94 -7.46 4.61 10.37
CA VAL A 94 -6.99 5.36 9.19
C VAL A 94 -7.59 6.77 9.14
N VAL A 95 -8.89 6.90 9.41
CA VAL A 95 -9.58 8.21 9.42
C VAL A 95 -9.07 9.12 10.53
N ASP A 96 -8.86 8.59 11.74
CA ASP A 96 -8.31 9.34 12.87
C ASP A 96 -6.91 9.87 12.52
N LEU A 97 -6.09 9.03 11.91
CA LEU A 97 -4.73 9.39 11.49
C LEU A 97 -4.73 10.47 10.39
N LEU A 98 -5.62 10.36 9.41
CA LEU A 98 -5.78 11.40 8.39
C LEU A 98 -6.21 12.74 9.01
N THR A 99 -7.14 12.72 9.96
CA THR A 99 -7.60 13.92 10.65
C THR A 99 -6.45 14.66 11.32
N VAL A 100 -5.61 13.93 12.07
CA VAL A 100 -4.40 14.50 12.70
C VAL A 100 -3.44 15.07 11.66
N ALA A 101 -3.22 14.33 10.56
CA ALA A 101 -2.30 14.74 9.49
C ALA A 101 -2.73 16.04 8.80
N PHE A 102 -4.03 16.20 8.54
CA PHE A 102 -4.58 17.41 7.93
C PHE A 102 -4.54 18.61 8.90
N CYS A 103 -4.85 18.40 10.18
CA CYS A 103 -4.76 19.47 11.18
C CYS A 103 -3.33 20.00 11.35
N ALA A 104 -2.31 19.14 11.27
CA ALA A 104 -0.91 19.56 11.38
C ALA A 104 -0.39 20.40 10.20
N ARG A 105 -1.15 20.47 9.09
CA ARG A 105 -0.80 21.24 7.89
C ARG A 105 -1.59 22.54 7.73
N SER A 106 -2.53 22.82 8.65
CA SER A 106 -3.38 24.02 8.69
C SER A 106 -2.70 25.15 9.47
#